data_AF-A0A1B8URQ4-F1
#
_entry.id   AF-A0A1B8URQ4-F1
#
_cell.length_a   1.000
_cell.length_b   1.000
_cell.length_c   1.000
_cell.angle_alpha   90.00
_cell.angle_beta   90.00
_cell.angle_gamma   90.00
#
_symmetry.space_group_name_H-M   'P 1'
#
loop_
_entity.id
_entity.type
_entity.pdbx_description
1 polymer ?
#
loop_
_entity_poly.entity_id
_entity_poly.type
_entity_poly.pdbx_seq_one_letter_code
_entity_poly.pdbx_strand_id
1 'polypeptide(L)'
;MSTIRNEQMERTFYHYQLLKRVRLAKPFIIAFSTLAALCIAVALYQHSLLGIGYVAASCVLIAWLHYVIGRSIFIVDRYTYKGRWAWRWRMPWIGYLPLPQQFISLRYLTKIMLHTTSITFLVILILCPWLPLELTLLNVFWHLWLLSPRW
;
A
#
# COMPACT_ATOMS: atom_id res chain seq x y z
N MET A 1 50.06 -12.65 37.93
CA MET A 1 49.82 -12.88 36.49
C MET A 1 48.34 -13.19 36.31
N SER A 2 47.52 -12.19 35.93
CA SER A 2 46.18 -12.37 35.38
C SER A 2 45.70 -11.05 34.79
N THR A 3 45.92 -10.87 33.49
CA THR A 3 45.47 -9.70 32.71
C THR A 3 43.97 -9.84 32.46
N ILE A 4 43.16 -9.00 33.09
CA ILE A 4 41.71 -8.94 32.86
C ILE A 4 41.50 -8.28 31.49
N ARG A 5 41.21 -9.10 30.48
CA ARG A 5 40.80 -8.64 29.15
C ARG A 5 39.37 -8.11 29.26
N ASN A 6 39.23 -6.79 29.29
CA ASN A 6 37.96 -6.12 29.07
C ASN A 6 37.55 -6.38 27.62
N GLU A 7 36.76 -7.42 27.42
CA GLU A 7 35.98 -7.59 26.19
C GLU A 7 34.92 -6.48 26.21
N GLN A 8 35.32 -5.29 25.77
CA GLN A 8 34.39 -4.25 25.39
C GLN A 8 33.51 -4.89 24.32
N MET A 9 32.31 -5.29 24.75
CA MET A 9 31.22 -5.66 23.88
C MET A 9 30.96 -4.44 23.01
N GLU A 10 31.67 -4.33 21.89
CA GLU A 10 31.44 -3.34 20.84
C GLU A 10 30.00 -3.55 20.39
N ARG A 11 29.07 -2.85 21.06
CA ARG A 11 27.72 -2.68 20.56
C ARG A 11 27.89 -2.01 19.21
N THR A 12 27.78 -2.79 18.15
CA THR A 12 27.81 -2.29 16.78
C THR A 12 26.61 -1.37 16.63
N PHE A 13 26.83 -0.07 16.85
CA PHE A 13 25.82 0.95 16.62
C PHE A 13 25.67 1.09 15.11
N TYR A 14 24.71 0.35 14.55
CA TYR A 14 24.30 0.57 13.18
C TYR A 14 23.78 2.01 13.06
N HIS A 15 24.55 2.88 12.41
CA HIS A 15 24.18 4.25 12.15
C HIS A 15 23.19 4.28 10.96
N TYR A 16 21.95 3.86 11.21
CA TYR A 16 20.89 4.01 10.21
C TYR A 16 20.49 5.49 10.15
N GLN A 17 20.85 6.15 9.04
CA GLN A 17 20.31 7.48 8.74
C GLN A 17 18.82 7.35 8.45
N LEU A 18 18.00 7.98 9.30
CA LEU A 18 16.56 8.04 9.10
C LEU A 18 16.29 8.79 7.80
N LEU A 19 15.84 8.10 6.75
CA LEU A 19 15.35 8.78 5.55
C LEU A 19 14.22 9.71 5.99
N LYS A 20 14.44 11.00 5.77
CA LYS A 20 13.58 12.15 6.10
C LYS A 20 12.08 11.79 6.02
N ARG A 21 11.37 11.98 7.13
CA ARG A 21 9.91 11.78 7.19
C ARG A 21 9.21 12.78 6.26
N VAL A 22 8.66 12.29 5.13
CA VAL A 22 7.87 13.12 4.21
C VAL A 22 6.60 13.57 4.93
N ARG A 23 6.50 14.86 5.24
CA ARG A 23 5.26 15.47 5.74
C ARG A 23 4.46 15.94 4.54
N LEU A 24 3.38 15.22 4.22
CA LEU A 24 2.45 15.65 3.20
C LEU A 24 1.70 16.89 3.69
N ALA A 25 1.63 17.92 2.84
CA ALA A 25 0.92 19.15 3.16
C ALA A 25 -0.58 18.85 3.37
N LYS A 26 -1.21 19.48 4.36
CA LYS A 26 -2.66 19.37 4.59
C LYS A 26 -3.51 19.59 3.33
N PRO A 27 -3.27 20.61 2.48
CA PRO A 27 -4.06 20.79 1.25
C PRO A 27 -3.97 19.60 0.29
N PHE A 28 -2.81 18.93 0.21
CA PHE A 28 -2.66 17.73 -0.61
C PHE A 28 -3.55 16.58 -0.11
N ILE A 29 -3.63 16.37 1.20
CA ILE A 29 -4.48 15.33 1.79
C ILE A 29 -5.97 15.61 1.54
N ILE A 30 -6.36 16.90 1.58
CA ILE A 30 -7.73 17.33 1.31
C ILE A 30 -8.05 17.13 -0.18
N ALA A 31 -7.22 17.66 -1.08
CA ALA A 31 -7.39 17.51 -2.53
C ALA A 31 -7.43 16.04 -2.94
N PHE A 32 -6.60 15.21 -2.28
CA PHE A 32 -6.65 13.78 -2.43
C PHE A 32 -8.05 13.29 -2.00
N SER A 33 -8.42 13.42 -0.73
CA SER A 33 -9.72 12.90 -0.24
C SER A 33 -10.94 13.38 -1.06
N THR A 34 -10.92 14.62 -1.57
CA THR A 34 -11.99 15.14 -2.43
C THR A 34 -12.08 14.44 -3.78
N LEU A 35 -10.97 13.98 -4.38
CA LEU A 35 -11.01 13.29 -5.66
C LEU A 35 -11.62 11.88 -5.52
N ALA A 36 -11.37 11.17 -4.41
CA ALA A 36 -12.10 9.94 -4.09
C ALA A 36 -13.60 10.21 -3.90
N ALA A 37 -13.96 11.25 -3.16
CA ALA A 37 -15.36 11.62 -2.94
C ALA A 37 -16.07 11.99 -4.26
N LEU A 38 -15.38 12.70 -5.16
CA LEU A 38 -15.91 13.07 -6.47
C LEU A 38 -16.13 11.84 -7.35
N CYS A 39 -15.20 10.87 -7.36
CA CYS A 39 -15.39 9.62 -8.10
C CYS A 39 -16.62 8.84 -7.60
N ILE A 40 -16.82 8.76 -6.29
CA ILE A 40 -18.01 8.14 -5.70
C ILE A 40 -19.27 8.90 -6.12
N ALA A 41 -19.28 10.23 -6.04
CA ALA A 41 -20.43 11.05 -6.45
C ALA A 41 -20.80 10.84 -7.93
N VAL A 42 -19.81 10.73 -8.82
CA VAL A 42 -20.03 10.45 -10.24
C VAL A 42 -20.63 9.05 -10.45
N ALA A 43 -20.13 8.04 -9.75
CA ALA A 43 -20.68 6.68 -9.83
C ALA A 43 -22.14 6.61 -9.34
N LEU A 44 -22.46 7.34 -8.27
CA LEU A 44 -23.83 7.46 -7.76
C LEU A 44 -24.75 8.21 -8.72
N TYR A 45 -24.25 9.26 -9.38
CA TYR A 45 -25.04 10.03 -10.34
C TYR A 45 -25.44 9.19 -11.56
N GLN A 46 -24.52 8.35 -12.07
CA GLN A 46 -24.78 7.55 -13.27
C GLN A 46 -25.70 6.35 -13.00
N HIS A 47 -25.51 5.66 -11.88
CA HIS A 47 -26.15 4.34 -11.63
C HIS A 47 -26.94 4.24 -10.32
N SER A 48 -27.07 5.35 -9.58
CA SER A 48 -27.79 5.42 -8.31
C SER A 48 -27.38 4.29 -7.35
N LEU A 49 -28.29 3.36 -7.05
CA LEU A 49 -28.08 2.20 -6.17
C LEU A 49 -27.05 1.19 -6.71
N LEU A 50 -27.03 0.93 -8.02
CA LEU A 50 -26.05 0.02 -8.63
C LEU A 50 -24.64 0.61 -8.56
N GLY A 51 -24.52 1.94 -8.65
CA GLY A 51 -23.26 2.66 -8.49
C GLY A 51 -22.62 2.43 -7.13
N ILE A 52 -23.42 2.37 -6.04
CA ILE A 52 -22.94 2.01 -4.70
C ILE A 52 -22.34 0.60 -4.72
N GLY A 53 -23.05 -0.34 -5.35
CA GLY A 53 -22.59 -1.73 -5.49
C GLY A 53 -21.25 -1.82 -6.21
N TYR A 54 -21.08 -1.09 -7.31
CA TYR A 54 -19.82 -1.06 -8.06
C TYR A 54 -18.68 -0.43 -7.26
N VAL A 55 -18.92 0.69 -6.58
CA VAL A 55 -17.91 1.32 -5.70
C VAL A 55 -17.48 0.37 -4.60
N ALA A 56 -18.43 -0.26 -3.90
CA ALA A 56 -18.13 -1.21 -2.84
C ALA A 56 -17.36 -2.42 -3.38
N ALA A 57 -17.80 -2.99 -4.50
CA ALA A 57 -17.15 -4.14 -5.14
C ALA A 57 -15.70 -3.81 -5.54
N SER A 58 -15.45 -2.66 -6.18
CA SER A 58 -14.10 -2.24 -6.54
C SER A 58 -13.21 -2.00 -5.32
N CYS A 59 -13.70 -1.29 -4.31
CA CYS A 59 -12.95 -1.07 -3.07
C CYS A 59 -12.53 -2.39 -2.42
N VAL A 60 -13.47 -3.34 -2.28
CA VAL A 60 -13.22 -4.66 -1.68
C VAL A 60 -12.24 -5.46 -2.53
N LEU A 61 -12.45 -5.51 -3.86
CA LEU A 61 -11.61 -6.26 -4.78
C LEU A 61 -10.17 -5.74 -4.78
N ILE A 62 -9.96 -4.43 -4.90
CA ILE A 62 -8.62 -3.84 -4.91
C ILE A 62 -7.93 -4.01 -3.55
N ALA A 63 -8.64 -3.80 -2.45
CA ALA A 63 -8.11 -4.02 -1.10
C ALA A 63 -7.70 -5.48 -0.90
N TRP A 64 -8.52 -6.42 -1.38
CA TRP A 64 -8.25 -7.85 -1.34
C TRP A 64 -7.02 -8.23 -2.18
N LEU A 65 -6.93 -7.74 -3.42
CA LEU A 65 -5.76 -8.00 -4.28
C LEU A 65 -4.47 -7.47 -3.65
N HIS A 66 -4.46 -6.24 -3.14
CA HIS A 66 -3.29 -5.69 -2.44
C HIS A 66 -2.92 -6.51 -1.20
N TYR A 67 -3.92 -7.01 -0.46
CA TYR A 67 -3.69 -7.89 0.67
C TYR A 67 -3.06 -9.22 0.26
N VAL A 68 -3.64 -9.92 -0.71
CA VAL A 68 -3.19 -11.24 -1.15
C VAL A 68 -1.79 -11.17 -1.76
N ILE A 69 -1.54 -10.18 -2.62
CA ILE A 69 -0.23 -9.98 -3.26
C ILE A 69 0.81 -9.57 -2.22
N GLY A 70 0.48 -8.64 -1.33
CA GLY A 70 1.36 -8.27 -0.23
C GLY A 70 1.72 -9.49 0.61
N ARG A 71 0.72 -10.28 1.01
CA ARG A 71 0.90 -11.48 1.83
C ARG A 71 1.72 -12.56 1.13
N SER A 72 1.51 -12.79 -0.17
CA SER A 72 2.23 -13.83 -0.93
C SER A 72 3.71 -13.49 -1.07
N ILE A 73 4.05 -12.23 -1.35
CA ILE A 73 5.46 -11.78 -1.42
C ILE A 73 6.19 -12.10 -0.11
N PHE A 74 5.56 -11.89 1.05
CA PHE A 74 6.18 -12.21 2.35
C PHE A 74 6.35 -13.71 2.61
N ILE A 75 5.47 -14.55 2.08
CA ILE A 75 5.59 -16.00 2.21
C ILE A 75 6.78 -16.49 1.38
N VAL A 76 6.95 -15.94 0.18
CA VAL A 76 8.04 -16.31 -0.75
C VAL A 76 9.40 -15.82 -0.25
N ASP A 77 9.48 -14.60 0.29
CA ASP A 77 10.74 -13.95 0.70
C ASP A 77 11.33 -14.48 2.03
N ARG A 78 10.82 -15.61 2.54
CA ARG A 78 11.29 -16.37 3.73
C ARG A 78 11.79 -15.48 4.90
N TYR A 79 10.88 -15.22 5.85
CA TYR A 79 11.14 -14.91 7.27
C TYR A 79 11.72 -13.54 7.67
N THR A 80 12.37 -12.77 6.80
CA THR A 80 13.07 -11.54 7.26
C THR A 80 12.14 -10.46 7.85
N TYR A 81 10.87 -10.43 7.45
CA TYR A 81 9.90 -9.39 7.86
C TYR A 81 8.54 -9.95 8.36
N LYS A 82 8.47 -11.22 8.80
CA LYS A 82 7.23 -11.82 9.31
C LYS A 82 6.70 -11.04 10.53
N GLY A 83 5.43 -10.61 10.51
CA GLY A 83 4.79 -9.83 11.58
C GLY A 83 5.06 -8.31 11.57
N ARG A 84 5.73 -7.82 10.53
CA ARG A 84 6.14 -6.41 10.39
C ARG A 84 5.18 -5.53 9.61
N TRP A 85 4.06 -6.11 9.18
CA TRP A 85 3.07 -5.49 8.31
C TRP A 85 1.68 -5.63 8.89
N ALA A 86 0.96 -4.52 8.98
CA ALA A 86 -0.38 -4.44 9.51
C ALA A 86 -1.26 -3.62 8.58
N TRP A 87 -2.56 -3.82 8.71
CA TRP A 87 -3.51 -2.98 8.03
C TRP A 87 -3.53 -1.59 8.68
N ARG A 88 -3.28 -0.56 7.88
CA ARG A 88 -3.25 0.83 8.33
C ARG A 88 -4.39 1.59 7.68
N TRP A 89 -5.21 2.22 8.51
CA TRP A 89 -6.37 3.03 8.09
C TRP A 89 -6.10 4.55 8.10
N ARG A 90 -4.84 4.97 8.27
CA ARG A 90 -4.49 6.39 8.43
C ARG A 90 -4.23 7.03 7.08
N MET A 91 -5.16 7.87 6.63
CA MET A 91 -5.00 8.74 5.46
C MET A 91 -3.68 9.52 5.47
N PRO A 92 -3.03 9.73 4.31
CA PRO A 92 -3.41 9.23 2.97
C PRO A 92 -3.00 7.77 2.70
N TRP A 93 -2.41 7.08 3.69
CA TRP A 93 -1.81 5.76 3.53
C TRP A 93 -2.75 4.66 4.04
N ILE A 94 -3.84 4.42 3.31
CA ILE A 94 -4.77 3.32 3.59
C ILE A 94 -4.25 2.04 2.92
N GLY A 95 -4.20 0.92 3.66
CA GLY A 95 -3.93 -0.42 3.11
C GLY A 95 -2.96 -1.27 3.94
N TYR A 96 -2.43 -2.33 3.33
CA TYR A 96 -1.44 -3.22 3.94
C TYR A 96 -0.04 -2.62 3.81
N LEU A 97 0.50 -2.10 4.93
CA LEU A 97 1.76 -1.33 4.96
C LEU A 97 2.66 -1.83 6.11
N PRO A 98 3.98 -1.56 6.05
CA PRO A 98 4.87 -1.88 7.15
C PRO A 98 4.52 -1.02 8.37
N LEU A 99 4.72 -1.59 9.57
CA LEU A 99 4.48 -0.85 10.81
C LEU A 99 5.44 0.35 10.90
N PRO A 100 4.97 1.52 11.36
CA PRO A 100 5.75 2.76 11.39
C PRO A 100 6.94 2.72 12.35
N GLN A 101 7.01 1.74 13.23
CA GLN A 101 8.08 1.56 14.22
C GLN A 101 9.27 0.76 13.66
N GLN A 102 9.20 0.32 12.40
CA GLN A 102 10.18 -0.60 11.84
C GLN A 102 10.92 -0.02 10.64
N PHE A 103 12.24 -0.17 10.67
CA PHE A 103 13.14 0.30 9.63
C PHE A 103 13.21 -0.75 8.52
N ILE A 104 12.73 -0.39 7.33
CA ILE A 104 12.83 -1.17 6.10
C ILE A 104 13.60 -0.35 5.08
N SER A 105 14.46 -1.00 4.30
CA SER A 105 15.20 -0.32 3.24
C SER A 105 14.23 0.18 2.16
N LEU A 106 14.45 1.41 1.70
CA LEU A 106 13.60 2.02 0.65
C LEU A 106 13.55 1.11 -0.59
N ARG A 107 14.70 0.55 -1.00
CA ARG A 107 14.80 -0.38 -2.15
C ARG A 107 13.85 -1.58 -2.03
N TYR A 108 13.73 -2.14 -0.83
CA TYR A 108 12.84 -3.27 -0.59
C TYR A 108 11.37 -2.85 -0.64
N LEU A 109 11.05 -1.70 -0.02
CA LEU A 109 9.69 -1.13 -0.08
C LEU A 109 9.26 -0.84 -1.53
N THR A 110 10.10 -0.19 -2.33
CA THR A 110 9.82 0.13 -3.73
C THR A 110 9.61 -1.13 -4.56
N LYS A 111 10.39 -2.19 -4.33
CA LYS A 111 10.19 -3.49 -4.99
C LYS A 111 8.83 -4.10 -4.66
N ILE A 112 8.45 -4.16 -3.38
CA ILE A 112 7.14 -4.70 -2.96
C ILE A 112 6.01 -3.87 -3.57
N MET A 113 6.14 -2.55 -3.52
CA MET A 113 5.15 -1.66 -4.11
C MET A 113 5.02 -1.93 -5.60
N LEU A 114 6.12 -1.95 -6.35
CA LEU A 114 6.13 -2.24 -7.81
C LEU A 114 5.52 -3.60 -8.14
N HIS A 115 5.85 -4.67 -7.40
CA HIS A 115 5.21 -5.96 -7.63
C HIS A 115 3.71 -5.92 -7.34
N THR A 116 3.31 -5.25 -6.26
CA THR A 116 1.89 -5.06 -5.93
C THR A 116 1.17 -4.26 -7.00
N THR A 117 1.81 -3.22 -7.56
CA THR A 117 1.23 -2.41 -8.64
C THR A 117 1.06 -3.23 -9.90
N SER A 118 2.15 -3.83 -10.39
CA SER A 118 2.18 -4.55 -11.66
C SER A 118 1.26 -5.76 -11.64
N ILE A 119 1.29 -6.57 -10.58
CA ILE A 119 0.45 -7.77 -10.50
C ILE A 119 -1.04 -7.40 -10.42
N THR A 120 -1.40 -6.41 -9.59
CA THR A 120 -2.81 -5.98 -9.50
C THR A 120 -3.28 -5.39 -10.83
N PHE A 121 -2.46 -4.59 -11.50
CA PHE A 121 -2.79 -4.02 -12.80
C PHE A 121 -2.98 -5.10 -13.87
N LEU A 122 -2.10 -6.10 -13.90
CA LEU A 122 -2.27 -7.27 -14.79
C LEU A 122 -3.55 -8.05 -14.50
N VAL A 123 -3.91 -8.23 -13.23
CA VAL A 123 -5.17 -8.89 -12.86
C VAL A 123 -6.37 -8.09 -13.37
N ILE A 124 -6.36 -6.76 -13.23
CA ILE A 124 -7.44 -5.91 -13.77
C ILE A 124 -7.55 -6.04 -15.30
N LEU A 125 -6.41 -6.06 -16.01
CA LEU A 125 -6.40 -6.25 -17.46
C LEU A 125 -6.96 -7.61 -17.88
N ILE A 126 -6.63 -8.67 -17.15
CA ILE A 126 -7.15 -10.01 -17.41
C ILE A 126 -8.66 -10.06 -17.16
N LEU A 127 -9.17 -9.39 -16.13
CA LEU A 127 -10.60 -9.37 -15.82
C LEU A 127 -11.40 -8.43 -16.75
N CYS A 128 -10.73 -7.57 -17.53
CA CYS A 128 -11.35 -6.58 -18.39
C CYS A 128 -12.42 -7.12 -19.36
N PRO A 129 -12.23 -8.28 -20.04
CA PRO A 129 -13.23 -8.83 -20.95
C PRO A 129 -14.51 -9.32 -20.26
N TRP A 130 -14.46 -9.64 -18.96
CA TRP A 130 -15.59 -10.19 -18.21
C TRP A 130 -16.35 -9.14 -17.40
N LEU A 131 -15.73 -8.00 -17.13
CA LEU A 131 -16.29 -6.96 -16.29
C LEU A 131 -16.94 -5.87 -17.15
N PRO A 132 -18.07 -5.28 -16.70
CA PRO A 132 -18.61 -4.10 -17.36
C PRO A 132 -17.60 -2.94 -17.30
N LEU A 133 -17.60 -2.11 -18.34
CA LEU A 133 -16.63 -1.01 -18.53
C LEU A 133 -16.57 -0.07 -17.32
N GLU A 134 -17.70 0.20 -16.68
CA GLU A 134 -17.76 1.09 -15.53
C GLU A 134 -17.02 0.51 -14.33
N LEU A 135 -17.17 -0.79 -14.09
CA LEU A 135 -16.52 -1.48 -12.99
C LEU A 135 -15.01 -1.61 -13.25
N THR A 136 -14.58 -1.81 -14.50
CA THR A 136 -13.15 -1.82 -14.84
C THR A 136 -12.50 -0.46 -14.61
N LEU A 137 -13.15 0.63 -15.06
CA LEU A 137 -12.68 2.00 -14.82
C LEU A 137 -12.58 2.31 -13.33
N LEU A 138 -13.57 1.91 -12.54
CA LEU A 138 -13.58 2.10 -11.10
C LEU A 138 -12.45 1.32 -10.42
N ASN A 139 -12.19 0.08 -10.84
CA ASN A 139 -11.05 -0.72 -10.36
C ASN A 139 -9.71 -0.04 -10.68
N VAL A 140 -9.53 0.48 -11.89
CA VAL A 140 -8.32 1.22 -12.28
C VAL A 140 -8.18 2.49 -11.44
N PHE A 141 -9.27 3.25 -11.26
CA PHE A 141 -9.25 4.46 -10.44
C PHE A 141 -8.83 4.14 -9.00
N TRP A 142 -9.48 3.19 -8.34
CA TRP A 142 -9.15 2.81 -6.95
C TRP A 142 -7.74 2.22 -6.82
N HIS A 143 -7.27 1.51 -7.85
CA HIS A 143 -5.90 1.01 -7.91
C HIS A 143 -4.88 2.16 -7.92
N LEU A 144 -5.03 3.12 -8.84
CA LEU A 144 -4.15 4.29 -8.94
C LEU A 144 -4.27 5.20 -7.72
N TRP A 145 -5.47 5.33 -7.18
CA TRP A 145 -5.77 6.10 -5.99
C TRP A 145 -4.93 5.67 -4.80
N LEU A 146 -5.00 4.38 -4.47
CA LEU A 146 -4.24 3.79 -3.35
C LEU A 146 -2.73 3.83 -3.58
N LEU A 147 -2.31 3.93 -4.85
CA LEU A 147 -0.92 3.99 -5.25
C LEU A 147 -0.29 5.37 -5.09
N SER A 148 -1.02 6.41 -5.49
CA SER A 148 -0.53 7.78 -5.58
C SER A 148 0.21 8.30 -4.34
N PRO A 149 -0.28 8.10 -3.10
CA PRO A 149 0.44 8.61 -1.93
C PRO A 149 1.71 7.81 -1.62
N ARG A 150 1.93 6.65 -2.26
CA ARG A 150 2.99 5.68 -1.93
C ARG A 150 4.28 5.85 -2.72
N TRP A 151 4.28 6.69 -3.76
CA TRP A 151 5.42 6.98 -4.62
C TRP A 151 5.98 8.38 -4.39
#